data_AF-A0A0E9N004-F1
#
_entry.id   AF-A0A0E9N004-F1
#
_cell.length_a   1.000
_cell.length_b   1.000
_cell.length_c   1.000
_cell.angle_alpha   90.00
_cell.angle_beta   90.00
_cell.angle_gamma   90.00
#
_symmetry.space_group_name_H-M   'P 1'
#
loop_
_entity.id
_entity.type
_entity.pdbx_description
1 polymer ?
#
loop_
_entity_poly.entity_id
_entity_poly.type
_entity_poly.pdbx_seq_one_letter_code
_entity_poly.pdbx_strand_id
1 'polypeptide(L)'
;MNYWKHSLLSKKKFGGSADDYLHIHKFIDTSKLFYFDFKHRILLHHTYGIDICIQKFGELVVNSDNQTILVRDIAAEHCKEDLMGVVPTLNNWFRYVDGRVLDHIRPINPSDSQLKEFILRPMFLSGLKSTLIITHSNFGIFLVKELLGLEYALELVNYLEEANVNELLQYVKLKERWQYTPDVNQLKQIDNGINQ
;
A
#
# COMPACT_ATOMS: atom_id res chain seq x y z
N MET A 1 -0.55 -8.00 10.38
CA MET A 1 -1.49 -9.13 10.40
C MET A 1 -1.40 -9.85 9.05
N ASN A 2 -2.08 -10.99 8.84
CA ASN A 2 -2.13 -11.63 7.50
C ASN A 2 -3.46 -11.27 6.80
N TYR A 3 -3.47 -11.28 5.47
CA TYR A 3 -4.64 -10.90 4.68
C TYR A 3 -5.92 -11.68 5.01
N TRP A 4 -5.83 -12.92 5.51
CA TRP A 4 -7.02 -13.70 5.89
C TRP A 4 -7.65 -13.18 7.18
N LYS A 5 -6.85 -12.82 8.18
CA LYS A 5 -7.36 -12.18 9.40
C LYS A 5 -7.99 -10.82 9.09
N HIS A 6 -7.43 -10.05 8.16
CA HIS A 6 -8.08 -8.82 7.65
C HIS A 6 -9.43 -9.12 7.00
N SER A 7 -9.53 -10.14 6.15
CA SER A 7 -10.80 -10.57 5.55
C SER A 7 -11.87 -10.94 6.58
N LEU A 8 -11.50 -11.62 7.67
CA LEU A 8 -12.42 -11.95 8.77
C LEU A 8 -12.92 -10.69 9.49
N LEU A 9 -12.07 -9.69 9.70
CA LEU A 9 -12.48 -8.41 10.26
C LEU A 9 -13.38 -7.63 9.30
N SER A 10 -13.09 -7.62 8.01
CA SER A 10 -13.96 -7.02 6.99
C SER A 10 -15.33 -7.68 6.95
N LYS A 11 -15.40 -9.02 6.99
CA LYS A 11 -16.67 -9.75 7.16
C LYS A 11 -17.44 -9.28 8.40
N LYS A 12 -16.76 -9.13 9.54
CA LYS A 12 -17.38 -8.67 10.78
C LYS A 12 -17.91 -7.23 10.67
N LYS A 13 -17.20 -6.35 9.96
CA LYS A 13 -17.53 -4.92 9.82
C LYS A 13 -18.58 -4.64 8.74
N PHE A 14 -18.50 -5.38 7.63
CA PHE A 14 -19.21 -5.08 6.39
C PHE A 14 -20.18 -6.19 5.95
N GLY A 15 -20.33 -7.28 6.72
CA GLY A 15 -21.19 -8.42 6.36
C GLY A 15 -20.56 -9.33 5.31
N GLY A 16 -21.35 -10.23 4.74
CA GLY A 16 -20.94 -11.14 3.67
C GLY A 16 -19.99 -12.25 4.12
N SER A 17 -19.11 -12.63 3.20
CA SER A 17 -18.07 -13.65 3.40
C SER A 17 -16.68 -13.03 3.51
N ALA A 18 -15.73 -13.74 4.11
CA ALA A 18 -14.33 -13.28 4.19
C ALA A 18 -13.68 -13.24 2.78
N ASP A 19 -14.10 -14.15 1.90
CA ASP A 19 -13.63 -14.26 0.53
C ASP A 19 -13.97 -13.01 -0.31
N ASP A 20 -15.08 -12.34 -0.01
CA ASP A 20 -15.53 -11.10 -0.68
C ASP A 20 -14.45 -10.01 -0.62
N TYR A 21 -13.65 -9.98 0.44
CA TYR A 21 -12.66 -8.92 0.70
C TYR A 21 -11.20 -9.38 0.49
N LEU A 22 -10.99 -10.68 0.25
CA LEU A 22 -9.67 -11.30 0.24
C LEU A 22 -8.73 -10.71 -0.80
N HIS A 23 -9.24 -10.41 -1.99
CA HIS A 23 -8.44 -9.90 -3.10
C HIS A 23 -7.89 -8.50 -2.81
N ILE A 24 -8.64 -7.64 -2.11
CA ILE A 24 -8.19 -6.30 -1.70
C ILE A 24 -7.08 -6.41 -0.66
N HIS A 25 -7.29 -7.20 0.40
CA HIS A 25 -6.29 -7.36 1.45
C HIS A 25 -5.00 -8.02 0.95
N LYS A 26 -5.10 -9.02 0.06
CA LYS A 26 -3.93 -9.64 -0.60
C LYS A 26 -3.12 -8.62 -1.39
N PHE A 27 -3.79 -7.71 -2.10
CA PHE A 27 -3.09 -6.68 -2.89
C PHE A 27 -2.35 -5.68 -2.00
N ILE A 28 -2.98 -5.18 -0.93
CA ILE A 28 -2.31 -4.27 0.02
C ILE A 28 -1.07 -4.94 0.65
N ASP A 29 -1.20 -6.23 0.98
CA ASP A 29 -0.11 -7.03 1.53
C ASP A 29 0.94 -7.48 0.50
N THR A 30 0.75 -7.23 -0.81
CA THR A 30 1.69 -7.69 -1.85
C THR A 30 3.06 -7.04 -1.73
N SER A 31 3.16 -5.88 -1.07
CA SER A 31 4.41 -5.25 -0.65
C SER A 31 5.33 -6.19 0.14
N LYS A 32 4.79 -7.20 0.83
CA LYS A 32 5.56 -8.25 1.53
C LYS A 32 6.42 -9.12 0.61
N LEU A 33 6.09 -9.22 -0.68
CA LEU A 33 6.93 -9.92 -1.67
C LEU A 33 8.26 -9.20 -1.92
N PHE A 34 8.28 -7.88 -1.69
CA PHE A 34 9.45 -7.03 -1.93
C PHE A 34 10.23 -6.75 -0.66
N TYR A 35 9.55 -6.69 0.49
CA TYR A 35 10.19 -6.51 1.77
C TYR A 35 9.35 -7.11 2.90
N PHE A 36 9.77 -8.25 3.44
CA PHE A 36 9.05 -8.95 4.51
C PHE A 36 9.42 -8.41 5.91
N ASP A 37 9.16 -7.12 6.14
CA ASP A 37 9.40 -6.39 7.40
C ASP A 37 8.27 -5.37 7.63
N PHE A 38 8.09 -4.85 8.86
CA PHE A 38 7.07 -3.83 9.18
C PHE A 38 7.12 -2.61 8.24
N LYS A 39 8.31 -2.25 7.75
CA LYS A 39 8.50 -1.15 6.80
C LYS A 39 7.81 -1.34 5.45
N HIS A 40 7.39 -2.56 5.08
CA HIS A 40 6.58 -2.78 3.87
C HIS A 40 5.32 -1.91 3.83
N ARG A 41 4.79 -1.56 5.01
CA ARG A 41 3.61 -0.71 5.20
C ARG A 41 3.78 0.70 4.63
N ILE A 42 5.01 1.17 4.49
CA ILE A 42 5.32 2.46 3.83
C ILE A 42 4.85 2.47 2.38
N LEU A 43 4.71 1.31 1.74
CA LEU A 43 4.43 1.20 0.30
C LEU A 43 2.94 1.30 -0.06
N LEU A 44 2.03 0.79 0.78
CA LEU A 44 0.59 0.78 0.51
C LEU A 44 -0.30 1.13 1.72
N HIS A 45 0.20 1.15 2.96
CA HIS A 45 -0.64 1.45 4.13
C HIS A 45 -0.71 2.96 4.39
N HIS A 46 -1.27 3.70 3.44
CA HIS A 46 -1.50 5.15 3.53
C HIS A 46 -2.57 5.60 2.53
N THR A 47 -2.99 6.86 2.59
CA THR A 47 -4.03 7.43 1.70
C THR A 47 -3.74 7.25 0.21
N TYR A 48 -2.48 7.37 -0.24
CA TYR A 48 -2.13 7.06 -1.63
C TYR A 48 -2.29 5.57 -1.98
N GLY A 49 -2.03 4.64 -1.05
CA GLY A 49 -2.22 3.21 -1.30
C GLY A 49 -3.69 2.84 -1.33
N ILE A 50 -4.53 3.53 -0.55
CA ILE A 50 -6.00 3.45 -0.66
C ILE A 50 -6.47 3.89 -2.05
N ASP A 51 -5.97 5.01 -2.57
CA ASP A 51 -6.26 5.48 -3.94
C ASP A 51 -5.81 4.45 -4.99
N ILE A 52 -4.66 3.81 -4.80
CA ILE A 52 -4.18 2.71 -5.64
C ILE A 52 -5.11 1.49 -5.60
N CYS A 53 -5.71 1.16 -4.44
CA CYS A 53 -6.72 0.12 -4.35
C CYS A 53 -8.00 0.48 -5.13
N ILE A 54 -8.46 1.73 -5.04
CA ILE A 54 -9.63 2.20 -5.79
C ILE A 54 -9.37 2.13 -7.29
N GLN A 55 -8.19 2.56 -7.75
CA GLN A 55 -7.81 2.46 -9.16
C GLN A 55 -7.81 1.00 -9.65
N LYS A 56 -7.37 0.04 -8.81
CA LYS A 56 -7.31 -1.38 -9.17
C LYS A 56 -8.65 -2.09 -9.16
N PHE A 57 -9.48 -1.82 -8.15
CA PHE A 57 -10.70 -2.61 -7.86
C PHE A 57 -12.00 -1.85 -8.16
N GLY A 58 -11.92 -0.56 -8.50
CA GLY A 58 -13.06 0.32 -8.61
C GLY A 58 -13.46 0.94 -7.27
N GLU A 59 -14.53 1.74 -7.30
CA GLU A 59 -15.05 2.44 -6.12
C GLU A 59 -15.77 1.51 -5.14
N LEU A 60 -16.44 0.48 -5.67
CA LEU A 60 -17.42 -0.31 -4.94
C LEU A 60 -17.18 -1.81 -5.09
N VAL A 61 -17.42 -2.55 -4.01
CA VAL A 61 -17.59 -4.01 -4.01
C VAL A 61 -19.01 -4.33 -3.56
N VAL A 62 -19.66 -5.25 -4.26
CA VAL A 62 -20.92 -5.87 -3.79
C VAL A 62 -20.55 -7.20 -3.15
N ASN A 63 -20.83 -7.34 -1.86
CA ASN A 63 -20.52 -8.56 -1.10
C ASN A 63 -21.59 -9.65 -1.31
N SER A 64 -21.38 -10.84 -0.74
CA SER A 64 -22.31 -11.97 -0.88
C SER A 64 -23.68 -11.75 -0.23
N ASP A 65 -23.81 -10.74 0.64
CA ASP A 65 -25.06 -10.34 1.29
C ASP A 65 -25.78 -9.21 0.50
N ASN A 66 -25.35 -8.95 -0.75
CA ASN A 66 -25.83 -7.87 -1.63
C ASN A 66 -25.66 -6.46 -1.03
N GLN A 67 -24.66 -6.26 -0.17
CA GLN A 67 -24.32 -4.95 0.37
C GLN A 67 -23.24 -4.29 -0.48
N THR A 68 -23.44 -3.02 -0.80
CA THR A 68 -22.51 -2.19 -1.54
C THR A 68 -21.54 -1.50 -0.58
N ILE A 69 -20.26 -1.82 -0.68
CA ILE A 69 -19.20 -1.35 0.22
C ILE A 69 -18.16 -0.57 -0.57
N LEU A 70 -17.65 0.53 -0.01
CA LEU A 70 -16.57 1.31 -0.63
C LEU A 70 -15.22 0.57 -0.49
N VAL A 71 -14.49 0.42 -1.59
CA VAL A 71 -13.11 -0.11 -1.57
C VAL A 71 -12.22 0.74 -0.67
N ARG A 72 -12.45 2.06 -0.67
CA ARG A 72 -11.80 3.02 0.23
C ARG A 72 -11.91 2.61 1.70
N ASP A 73 -13.10 2.21 2.14
CA ASP A 73 -13.37 1.92 3.54
C ASP A 73 -12.73 0.59 3.96
N ILE A 74 -12.75 -0.41 3.08
CA ILE A 74 -12.06 -1.70 3.28
C ILE A 74 -10.54 -1.48 3.41
N ALA A 75 -9.94 -0.69 2.51
CA ALA A 75 -8.51 -0.39 2.54
C ALA A 75 -8.11 0.48 3.75
N ALA A 76 -8.98 1.41 4.16
CA ALA A 76 -8.79 2.22 5.36
C ALA A 76 -8.80 1.35 6.63
N GLU A 77 -9.75 0.41 6.76
CA GLU A 77 -9.78 -0.52 7.89
C GLU A 77 -8.54 -1.43 7.93
N HIS A 78 -8.06 -1.90 6.79
CA HIS A 78 -6.79 -2.65 6.72
C HIS A 78 -5.62 -1.83 7.29
N CYS A 79 -5.52 -0.54 6.95
CA CYS A 79 -4.49 0.34 7.50
C CYS A 79 -4.64 0.47 9.02
N LYS A 80 -5.84 0.78 9.51
CA LYS A 80 -6.12 0.93 10.96
C LYS A 80 -5.74 -0.32 11.75
N GLU A 81 -6.08 -1.48 11.22
CA GLU A 81 -5.81 -2.77 11.84
C GLU A 81 -4.32 -3.05 11.99
N ASP A 82 -3.49 -2.61 11.03
CA ASP A 82 -2.05 -2.78 11.07
C ASP A 82 -1.29 -1.64 11.80
N LEU A 83 -1.95 -0.50 12.02
CA LEU A 83 -1.33 0.77 12.45
C LEU A 83 -2.01 1.43 13.65
N MET A 84 -2.46 0.66 14.63
CA MET A 84 -3.12 1.17 15.87
C MET A 84 -4.27 2.17 15.61
N GLY A 85 -5.13 1.90 14.63
CA GLY A 85 -6.26 2.77 14.31
C GLY A 85 -5.93 3.97 13.42
N VAL A 86 -4.70 4.10 12.94
CA VAL A 86 -4.25 5.22 12.11
C VAL A 86 -4.38 4.89 10.62
N VAL A 87 -4.83 5.88 9.83
CA VAL A 87 -4.71 5.88 8.37
C VAL A 87 -3.73 7.01 8.00
N PRO A 88 -2.44 6.70 7.77
CA PRO A 88 -1.44 7.73 7.55
C PRO A 88 -1.49 8.28 6.13
N THR A 89 -0.95 9.48 5.95
CA THR A 89 -0.60 10.05 4.64
C THR A 89 0.85 9.72 4.28
N LEU A 90 1.25 9.99 3.04
CA LEU A 90 2.67 9.92 2.64
C LEU A 90 3.55 10.82 3.53
N ASN A 91 3.09 12.03 3.89
CA ASN A 91 3.84 12.93 4.76
C ASN A 91 4.05 12.35 6.17
N ASN A 92 3.13 11.51 6.67
CA ASN A 92 3.34 10.83 7.95
C ASN A 92 4.45 9.78 7.89
N TRP A 93 4.51 8.98 6.82
CA TRP A 93 5.55 7.96 6.64
C TRP A 93 6.94 8.56 6.37
N PHE A 94 7.00 9.59 5.52
CA PHE A 94 8.25 10.18 5.05
C PHE A 94 8.77 11.33 5.91
N ARG A 95 8.16 11.57 7.08
CA ARG A 95 8.56 12.64 8.01
C ARG A 95 10.01 12.56 8.48
N TYR A 96 10.53 11.35 8.67
CA TYR A 96 11.87 11.09 9.20
C TYR A 96 12.76 10.36 8.19
N VAL A 97 12.74 10.81 6.93
CA VAL A 97 13.59 10.25 5.87
C VAL A 97 15.01 10.82 5.96
N ASP A 98 16.00 9.97 5.73
CA ASP A 98 17.38 10.39 5.54
C ASP A 98 17.55 11.02 4.15
N GLY A 99 18.07 12.24 4.08
CA GLY A 99 18.20 12.99 2.83
C GLY A 99 19.04 12.28 1.76
N ARG A 100 19.95 11.40 2.17
CA ARG A 100 20.78 10.57 1.28
C ARG A 100 19.96 9.68 0.35
N VAL A 101 18.69 9.41 0.68
CA VAL A 101 17.81 8.66 -0.22
C VAL A 101 17.67 9.32 -1.60
N LEU A 102 17.78 10.65 -1.65
CA LEU A 102 17.65 11.40 -2.89
C LEU A 102 18.83 11.17 -3.84
N ASP A 103 19.98 10.72 -3.33
CA ASP A 103 21.14 10.33 -4.15
C ASP A 103 20.85 9.03 -4.93
N HIS A 104 19.86 8.25 -4.48
CA HIS A 104 19.46 6.98 -5.09
C HIS A 104 18.18 7.09 -5.94
N ILE A 105 17.43 8.19 -5.83
CA ILE A 105 16.23 8.43 -6.65
C ILE A 105 16.62 9.31 -7.83
N ARG A 106 16.80 8.70 -9.00
CA ARG A 106 17.11 9.44 -10.23
C ARG A 106 15.84 10.03 -10.84
N PRO A 107 15.86 11.30 -11.29
CA PRO A 107 14.76 11.84 -12.08
C PRO A 107 14.61 11.05 -13.39
N ILE A 108 13.40 10.56 -13.65
CA ILE A 108 13.04 9.95 -14.94
C ILE A 108 11.93 10.79 -15.58
N ASN A 109 11.90 10.83 -16.91
CA ASN A 109 10.94 11.63 -17.67
C ASN A 109 10.42 10.83 -18.87
N PRO A 110 9.52 9.86 -18.64
CA PRO A 110 8.89 9.11 -19.73
C PRO A 110 8.18 10.03 -20.72
N SER A 111 8.13 9.67 -21.99
CA SER A 111 7.40 10.47 -22.99
C SER A 111 5.89 10.35 -22.80
N ASP A 112 5.42 9.15 -22.44
CA ASP A 112 4.01 8.87 -22.21
C ASP A 112 3.47 9.63 -20.98
N SER A 113 2.33 10.29 -21.15
CA SER A 113 1.74 11.12 -20.10
C SER A 113 1.11 10.30 -18.98
N GLN A 114 0.54 9.14 -19.28
CA GLN A 114 -0.11 8.27 -18.30
C GLN A 114 0.94 7.66 -17.37
N LEU A 115 2.02 7.12 -17.93
CA LEU A 115 3.14 6.61 -17.15
C LEU A 115 3.78 7.71 -16.31
N LYS A 116 4.04 8.88 -16.92
CA LYS A 116 4.60 10.05 -16.22
C LYS A 116 3.75 10.50 -15.04
N GLU A 117 2.44 10.63 -15.25
CA GLU A 117 1.50 11.01 -14.19
C GLU A 117 1.56 10.00 -13.04
N PHE A 118 1.52 8.71 -13.37
CA PHE A 118 1.56 7.64 -12.37
C PHE A 118 2.82 7.68 -11.51
N ILE A 119 4.00 7.76 -12.13
CA ILE A 119 5.27 7.70 -11.39
C ILE A 119 5.52 8.95 -10.54
N LEU A 120 4.99 10.12 -10.93
CA LEU A 120 5.16 11.38 -10.19
C LEU A 120 4.07 11.61 -9.13
N ARG A 121 2.95 10.89 -9.20
CA ARG A 121 1.80 11.04 -8.30
C ARG A 121 2.15 11.03 -6.80
N PRO A 122 3.01 10.14 -6.27
CA PRO A 122 3.37 10.19 -4.84
C PRO A 122 3.99 11.53 -4.43
N MET A 123 4.85 12.09 -5.29
CA MET A 123 5.49 13.38 -5.05
C MET A 123 4.47 14.52 -5.16
N PHE A 124 3.57 14.50 -6.14
CA PHE A 124 2.54 15.53 -6.27
C PHE A 124 1.57 15.56 -5.09
N LEU A 125 1.19 14.40 -4.55
CA LEU A 125 0.30 14.32 -3.39
C LEU A 125 0.96 14.73 -2.07
N SER A 126 2.28 14.62 -1.97
CA SER A 126 3.00 14.85 -0.71
C SER A 126 3.88 16.10 -0.68
N GLY A 127 4.27 16.61 -1.85
CA GLY A 127 5.34 17.61 -2.00
C GLY A 127 6.75 17.08 -1.72
N LEU A 128 6.94 15.77 -1.52
CA LEU A 128 8.20 15.17 -1.08
C LEU A 128 8.81 14.30 -2.17
N LYS A 129 10.02 14.62 -2.65
CA LYS A 129 10.74 13.78 -3.62
C LYS A 129 11.03 12.37 -3.08
N SER A 130 11.20 12.22 -1.77
CA SER A 130 11.47 10.93 -1.14
C SER A 130 10.35 9.90 -1.33
N THR A 131 9.10 10.31 -1.56
CA THR A 131 7.99 9.36 -1.80
C THR A 131 8.11 8.63 -3.12
N LEU A 132 8.98 9.11 -4.03
CA LEU A 132 9.26 8.44 -5.29
C LEU A 132 9.92 7.07 -5.10
N ILE A 133 10.40 6.70 -3.91
CA ILE A 133 10.80 5.30 -3.59
C ILE A 133 9.70 4.30 -3.99
N ILE A 134 8.42 4.69 -3.86
CA ILE A 134 7.28 3.81 -4.18
C ILE A 134 7.23 3.50 -5.69
N THR A 135 7.48 4.48 -6.55
CA THR A 135 7.30 4.36 -8.01
C THR A 135 8.62 4.21 -8.79
N HIS A 136 9.75 4.62 -8.22
CA HIS A 136 11.09 4.54 -8.80
C HIS A 136 11.86 3.38 -8.17
N SER A 137 11.23 2.21 -8.12
CA SER A 137 11.80 0.98 -7.60
C SER A 137 11.18 -0.24 -8.29
N ASN A 138 11.73 -1.43 -8.02
CA ASN A 138 11.14 -2.69 -8.45
C ASN A 138 9.67 -2.86 -7.99
N PHE A 139 9.27 -2.28 -6.87
CA PHE A 139 7.88 -2.23 -6.44
C PHE A 139 7.02 -1.30 -7.31
N GLY A 140 7.59 -0.17 -7.74
CA GLY A 140 6.93 0.75 -8.68
C GLY A 140 6.65 0.11 -10.03
N ILE A 141 7.61 -0.65 -10.56
CA ILE A 141 7.44 -1.45 -11.79
C ILE A 141 6.27 -2.44 -11.63
N PHE A 142 6.21 -3.12 -10.48
CA PHE A 142 5.09 -3.99 -10.16
C PHE A 142 3.75 -3.24 -10.15
N LEU A 143 3.67 -2.08 -9.49
CA LEU A 143 2.43 -1.29 -9.47
C LEU A 143 2.00 -0.84 -10.87
N VAL A 144 2.95 -0.38 -11.70
CA VAL A 144 2.68 -0.01 -13.10
C VAL A 144 2.12 -1.21 -13.87
N LYS A 145 2.71 -2.39 -13.72
CA LYS A 145 2.19 -3.61 -14.35
C LYS A 145 0.76 -3.92 -13.90
N GLU A 146 0.48 -3.78 -12.60
CA GLU A 146 -0.82 -4.13 -12.02
C GLU A 146 -1.95 -3.15 -12.34
N LEU A 147 -1.63 -1.92 -12.76
CA LEU A 147 -2.61 -0.84 -12.97
C LEU A 147 -2.66 -0.36 -14.43
N LEU A 148 -1.51 -0.25 -15.10
CA LEU A 148 -1.38 0.26 -16.46
C LEU A 148 -1.12 -0.85 -17.48
N GLY A 149 -0.45 -1.92 -17.07
CA GLY A 149 -0.19 -3.10 -17.90
C GLY A 149 1.30 -3.37 -18.18
N LEU A 150 1.57 -4.47 -18.88
CA LEU A 150 2.93 -4.99 -19.09
C LEU A 150 3.82 -4.02 -19.90
N GLU A 151 3.30 -3.42 -20.97
CA GLU A 151 4.08 -2.53 -21.83
C GLU A 151 4.61 -1.31 -21.08
N TYR A 152 3.77 -0.68 -20.24
CA TYR A 152 4.21 0.43 -19.39
C TYR A 152 5.24 0.00 -18.34
N ALA A 153 5.13 -1.22 -17.81
CA ALA A 153 6.10 -1.74 -16.86
C ALA A 153 7.46 -1.97 -17.53
N LEU A 154 7.47 -2.53 -18.76
CA LEU A 154 8.67 -2.69 -19.57
C LEU A 154 9.27 -1.34 -19.97
N GLU A 155 8.45 -0.35 -20.30
CA GLU A 155 8.91 1.02 -20.53
C GLU A 155 9.60 1.58 -19.27
N LEU A 156 8.99 1.45 -18.10
CA LEU A 156 9.55 1.95 -16.85
C LEU A 156 10.90 1.27 -16.50
N VAL A 157 11.04 -0.03 -16.77
CA VAL A 157 12.31 -0.76 -16.59
C VAL A 157 13.45 -0.09 -17.36
N ASN A 158 13.19 0.44 -18.56
CA ASN A 158 14.24 1.08 -19.37
C ASN A 158 14.78 2.39 -18.75
N TYR A 159 14.04 3.00 -17.82
CA TYR A 159 14.47 4.23 -17.13
C TYR A 159 15.12 3.97 -15.77
N LEU A 160 14.82 2.83 -15.14
CA LEU A 160 15.29 2.51 -13.80
C LEU A 160 16.52 1.58 -13.88
N GLU A 161 17.66 2.06 -13.41
CA GLU A 161 18.75 1.18 -12.97
C GLU A 161 18.27 0.39 -11.73
N GLU A 162 18.91 -0.74 -11.39
CA GLU A 162 18.52 -1.70 -10.33
C GLU A 162 18.15 -1.02 -8.99
N ALA A 163 16.90 -0.53 -8.88
CA ALA A 163 16.40 0.24 -7.76
C ALA A 163 15.58 -0.68 -6.86
N ASN A 164 16.28 -1.34 -5.94
CA ASN A 164 15.68 -2.30 -5.03
C ASN A 164 14.96 -1.60 -3.87
N VAL A 165 13.65 -1.78 -3.75
CA VAL A 165 12.85 -1.06 -2.74
C VAL A 165 13.28 -1.37 -1.30
N ASN A 166 13.76 -2.59 -1.02
CA ASN A 166 14.28 -2.98 0.29
C ASN A 166 15.53 -2.17 0.68
N GLU A 167 16.39 -1.82 -0.28
CA GLU A 167 17.54 -0.95 -0.05
C GLU A 167 17.09 0.50 0.17
N LEU A 168 16.12 1.00 -0.59
CA LEU A 168 15.62 2.36 -0.43
C LEU A 168 14.88 2.57 0.90
N LEU A 169 14.11 1.59 1.37
CA LEU A 169 13.37 1.66 2.63
C LEU A 169 14.28 1.72 3.87
N GLN A 170 15.57 1.40 3.75
CA GLN A 170 16.53 1.57 4.85
C GLN A 170 16.65 3.04 5.29
N TYR A 171 16.45 3.98 4.36
CA TYR A 171 16.54 5.42 4.61
C TYR A 171 15.31 6.03 5.29
N VAL A 172 14.19 5.30 5.33
CA VAL A 172 12.98 5.74 6.05
C VAL A 172 13.05 5.26 7.50
N LYS A 173 13.11 6.19 8.45
CA LYS A 173 13.18 5.87 9.88
C LYS A 173 11.77 5.82 10.48
N LEU A 174 11.46 4.72 11.13
CA LEU A 174 10.28 4.59 11.97
C LEU A 174 10.62 5.16 13.36
N LYS A 175 9.72 5.98 13.92
CA LYS A 175 9.86 6.63 15.24
C LYS A 175 8.58 6.66 16.06
N GLU A 176 7.43 6.51 15.42
CA GLU A 176 6.13 6.63 16.05
C GLU A 176 5.58 5.22 16.37
N ARG A 177 4.96 5.06 17.55
CA ARG A 177 4.48 3.74 18.03
C ARG A 177 3.52 3.05 17.05
N TRP A 178 2.67 3.83 16.39
CA TRP A 178 1.67 3.34 15.44
C TRP A 178 2.30 2.63 14.22
N GLN A 179 3.57 2.91 13.89
CA GLN A 179 4.24 2.33 12.73
C GLN A 179 4.53 0.83 12.88
N TYR A 180 4.66 0.37 14.12
CA TYR A 180 5.09 -1.00 14.44
C TYR A 180 3.94 -1.92 14.84
N THR A 181 2.85 -1.35 15.36
CA THR A 181 1.94 -2.08 16.22
C THR A 181 0.59 -2.27 15.54
N PRO A 182 0.15 -3.52 15.29
CA PRO A 182 -1.23 -3.75 14.89
C PRO A 182 -2.20 -3.47 16.05
N ASP A 183 -3.49 -3.29 15.76
CA ASP A 183 -4.52 -3.18 16.79
C ASP A 183 -4.70 -4.54 17.51
N VAL A 184 -4.06 -4.64 18.68
CA VAL A 184 -4.03 -5.84 19.51
C VAL A 184 -5.43 -6.23 20.01
N ASN A 185 -6.35 -5.28 20.16
CA ASN A 185 -7.70 -5.58 20.63
C ASN A 185 -8.50 -6.30 19.53
N GLN A 186 -8.37 -5.85 18.28
CA GLN A 186 -9.02 -6.53 17.15
C GLN A 186 -8.44 -7.93 16.93
N LEU A 187 -7.13 -8.10 17.05
CA LEU A 187 -6.49 -9.43 16.99
C LEU A 187 -7.05 -10.40 18.02
N LYS A 188 -7.16 -9.98 19.28
CA LYS A 188 -7.74 -10.81 20.36
C LYS A 188 -9.20 -11.17 20.10
N GLN A 189 -9.99 -10.27 19.53
CA GLN A 189 -11.38 -10.55 19.19
C GLN A 189 -11.51 -11.62 18.10
N ILE A 190 -10.62 -11.63 17.11
CA ILE A 190 -10.59 -12.68 16.07
C ILE A 190 -10.27 -14.02 16.72
N ASP A 191 -9.19 -14.08 17.50
CA ASP A 191 -8.72 -15.33 18.10
C ASP A 191 -9.76 -15.92 19.07
N ASN A 192 -10.55 -15.08 19.74
CA ASN A 192 -11.68 -15.52 20.58
C ASN A 192 -12.92 -15.95 19.78
N GLY A 193 -13.18 -15.31 18.64
CA GLY A 193 -14.34 -15.61 17.78
C GLY A 193 -14.15 -16.80 16.83
N ILE A 194 -12.90 -17.22 16.58
CA ILE A 194 -12.59 -18.46 15.85
C ILE A 194 -12.79 -19.70 16.74
N ASN A 195 -12.82 -19.53 18.07
CA ASN A 195 -13.01 -20.59 19.05
C ASN A 195 -14.47 -20.75 19.54
N GLN A 196 -15.44 -20.10 18.89
CA GLN A 196 -16.89 -20.27 19.10
C GLN A 196 -17.54 -20.68 17.78
#